data_AF-A0A2C9U4G3-F1
#
_entry.id   AF-A0A2C9U4G3-F1
#
_cell.length_a   1.000
_cell.length_b   1.000
_cell.length_c   1.000
_cell.angle_alpha   90.00
_cell.angle_beta   90.00
_cell.angle_gamma   90.00
#
_symmetry.space_group_name_H-M   'P 1'
#
loop_
_entity.id
_entity.type
_entity.pdbx_description
1 polymer ?
#
loop_
_entity_poly.entity_id
_entity_poly.type
_entity_poly.pdbx_seq_one_letter_code
_entity_poly.pdbx_strand_id
1 'polypeptide(L)'
;MGTRSRLTEFMRSEFLSVMRDIKEKTVQQKLWILEFFVHTFALLGDIEGCLALKYESLLLREVKSSDCQFLQVSCMEWLNFAERLLDNGFYPIARQACENALLHIKKDDGEFSGNKRIKRLRDHAVICAASGSVQALATEYLKRKTIEKSNISSPISKEAQCMASSLFRNGIKKRNVRQLLESQRTRVPEIFKFTAP
;
A
#
# COMPACT_ATOMS: atom_id res chain seq x y z
N MET A 1 -10.65 15.36 24.59
CA MET A 1 -10.57 14.21 23.65
C MET A 1 -11.70 13.24 23.97
N GLY A 2 -12.88 13.24 23.35
CA GLY A 2 -13.46 14.07 22.30
C GLY A 2 -14.56 13.20 21.68
N THR A 3 -15.83 13.48 21.95
CA THR A 3 -17.03 12.69 21.58
C THR A 3 -16.98 12.08 20.17
N ARG A 4 -16.36 12.78 19.20
CA ARG A 4 -16.12 12.29 17.83
C ARG A 4 -15.35 10.96 17.77
N SER A 5 -14.30 10.77 18.58
CA SER A 5 -13.51 9.53 18.57
C SER A 5 -14.34 8.33 19.04
N ARG A 6 -15.12 8.50 20.12
CA ARG A 6 -16.02 7.47 20.64
C ARG A 6 -17.13 7.14 19.65
N LEU A 7 -17.66 8.15 18.96
CA LEU A 7 -18.66 7.95 17.92
C LEU A 7 -18.07 7.21 16.71
N THR A 8 -16.84 7.53 16.29
CA THR A 8 -16.15 6.79 15.22
C THR A 8 -15.93 5.32 15.59
N GLU A 9 -15.45 5.04 16.81
CA GLU A 9 -15.28 3.67 17.30
C GLU A 9 -16.61 2.91 17.35
N PHE A 10 -17.66 3.55 17.86
CA PHE A 10 -19.00 2.99 17.88
C PHE A 10 -19.50 2.67 16.47
N MET A 11 -19.41 3.63 15.53
CA MET A 11 -19.87 3.39 14.15
C MET A 11 -19.04 2.32 13.44
N ARG A 12 -17.74 2.17 13.74
CA ARG A 12 -16.92 1.05 13.23
C ARG A 12 -17.39 -0.30 13.79
N SER A 13 -17.74 -0.37 15.07
CA SER A 13 -18.31 -1.58 15.68
C SER A 13 -19.65 -1.95 15.05
N GLU A 14 -20.56 -0.98 14.92
CA GLU A 14 -21.87 -1.19 14.30
C GLU A 14 -21.74 -1.61 12.85
N PHE A 15 -20.85 -0.98 12.09
CA PHE A 15 -20.52 -1.38 10.72
C PHE A 15 -20.14 -2.86 10.66
N LEU A 16 -19.22 -3.34 11.51
CA LEU A 16 -18.82 -4.75 11.52
C LEU A 16 -19.96 -5.69 11.86
N SER A 17 -20.86 -5.29 12.77
CA SER A 17 -22.07 -6.06 13.07
C SER A 17 -22.97 -6.16 11.83
N VAL A 18 -23.31 -5.01 11.23
CA VAL A 18 -24.17 -4.94 10.05
C VAL A 18 -23.60 -5.73 8.87
N MET A 19 -22.29 -5.65 8.62
CA MET A 19 -21.66 -6.40 7.52
C MET A 19 -21.77 -7.92 7.67
N ARG A 20 -21.83 -8.42 8.91
CA ARG A 20 -22.04 -9.84 9.20
C ARG A 20 -23.44 -10.30 8.81
N ASP A 21 -24.43 -9.43 9.06
CA ASP A 21 -25.85 -9.74 8.93
C ASP A 21 -26.37 -9.57 7.51
N ILE A 22 -25.67 -8.79 6.68
CA ILE A 22 -26.16 -8.45 5.33
C ILE A 22 -25.76 -9.47 4.26
N LYS A 23 -25.13 -10.59 4.63
CA LYS A 23 -24.62 -11.61 3.67
C LYS A 23 -25.71 -12.11 2.71
N GLU A 24 -26.91 -12.34 3.22
CA GLU A 24 -28.04 -12.86 2.45
C GLU A 24 -28.88 -11.76 1.78
N LYS A 25 -28.56 -10.48 2.03
CA LYS A 25 -29.26 -9.36 1.40
C LYS A 25 -28.96 -9.26 -0.08
N THR A 26 -29.90 -8.64 -0.81
CA THR A 26 -29.73 -8.37 -2.23
C THR A 26 -28.56 -7.42 -2.48
N VAL A 27 -28.01 -7.44 -3.70
CA VAL A 27 -26.92 -6.54 -4.11
C VAL A 27 -27.32 -5.08 -3.87
N GLN A 28 -28.55 -4.71 -4.24
CA GLN A 28 -29.06 -3.35 -4.04
C GLN A 28 -29.05 -2.92 -2.57
N GLN A 29 -29.54 -3.80 -1.68
CA GLN A 29 -29.55 -3.53 -0.25
C GLN A 29 -28.13 -3.40 0.32
N LYS A 30 -27.20 -4.25 -0.12
CA LYS A 30 -25.78 -4.16 0.27
C LYS A 30 -25.18 -2.82 -0.16
N LEU A 31 -25.47 -2.36 -1.37
CA LEU A 31 -24.97 -1.09 -1.88
C LEU A 31 -25.50 0.11 -1.10
N TRP A 32 -26.80 0.14 -0.78
CA TRP A 32 -27.36 1.21 0.07
C TRP A 32 -26.75 1.24 1.47
N ILE A 33 -26.48 0.07 2.05
CA ILE A 33 -25.82 -0.03 3.35
C ILE A 33 -24.38 0.50 3.27
N LEU A 34 -23.61 0.08 2.27
CA LEU A 34 -22.26 0.61 2.05
C LEU A 34 -22.27 2.12 1.84
N GLU A 35 -23.20 2.63 1.02
CA GLU A 35 -23.34 4.06 0.76
C GLU A 35 -23.66 4.86 2.03
N PHE A 36 -24.56 4.34 2.89
CA PHE A 36 -24.83 4.95 4.19
C PHE A 36 -23.56 5.07 5.04
N PHE A 37 -22.75 4.01 5.13
CA PHE A 37 -21.52 4.03 5.92
C PHE A 37 -20.41 4.88 5.30
N VAL A 38 -20.31 4.94 3.97
CA VAL A 38 -19.40 5.88 3.28
C VAL A 38 -19.68 7.31 3.71
N HIS A 39 -20.95 7.73 3.66
CA HIS A 39 -21.35 9.09 4.06
C HIS A 39 -21.12 9.32 5.56
N THR A 40 -21.44 8.33 6.39
CA THR A 40 -21.21 8.39 7.84
C THR A 40 -19.72 8.60 8.15
N PHE A 41 -18.83 7.80 7.57
CA PHE A 41 -17.40 7.92 7.81
C PHE A 41 -16.83 9.23 7.24
N ALA A 42 -17.35 9.71 6.11
CA ALA A 42 -17.01 11.04 5.61
C ALA A 42 -17.37 12.15 6.62
N LEU A 43 -18.58 12.10 7.21
CA LEU A 43 -19.02 13.07 8.22
C LEU A 43 -18.19 13.01 9.51
N LEU A 44 -17.75 11.82 9.91
CA LEU A 44 -16.91 11.61 11.09
C LEU A 44 -15.44 11.99 10.85
N GLY A 45 -15.05 12.24 9.60
CA GLY A 45 -13.66 12.45 9.20
C GLY A 45 -12.82 11.17 9.23
N ASP A 46 -13.46 9.99 9.20
CA ASP A 46 -12.81 8.70 9.05
C ASP A 46 -12.52 8.44 7.56
N ILE A 47 -11.45 9.06 7.07
CA ILE A 47 -11.04 9.03 5.66
C ILE A 47 -10.77 7.59 5.22
N GLU A 48 -10.11 6.79 6.04
CA GLU A 48 -9.77 5.40 5.74
C GLU A 48 -11.03 4.56 5.57
N GLY A 49 -11.96 4.62 6.54
CA GLY A 49 -13.24 3.91 6.45
C GLY A 49 -14.05 4.34 5.23
N CYS A 50 -14.13 5.65 4.96
CA CYS A 50 -14.85 6.20 3.81
C CYS A 50 -14.29 5.67 2.48
N LEU A 51 -12.97 5.76 2.28
CA LEU A 51 -12.32 5.32 1.04
C LEU A 51 -12.36 3.81 0.88
N ALA A 52 -12.15 3.04 1.95
CA ALA A 52 -12.25 1.58 1.92
C ALA A 52 -13.65 1.12 1.48
N LEU A 53 -14.71 1.67 2.08
CA LEU A 53 -16.07 1.28 1.71
C LEU A 53 -16.46 1.75 0.31
N LYS A 54 -15.96 2.91 -0.13
CA LYS A 54 -16.18 3.35 -1.51
C LYS A 54 -15.53 2.39 -2.51
N TYR A 55 -14.33 1.90 -2.21
CA TYR A 55 -13.66 0.88 -3.02
C TYR A 55 -14.45 -0.42 -3.08
N GLU A 56 -14.88 -0.95 -1.92
CA GLU A 56 -15.70 -2.17 -1.84
C GLU A 56 -17.03 -2.04 -2.58
N SER A 57 -17.67 -0.86 -2.51
CA SER A 57 -18.89 -0.57 -3.28
C SER A 57 -18.65 -0.60 -4.79
N LEU A 58 -17.52 -0.06 -5.26
CA LEU A 58 -17.14 -0.10 -6.67
C LEU A 58 -16.87 -1.54 -7.12
N LEU A 59 -16.14 -2.34 -6.33
CA LEU A 59 -15.88 -3.74 -6.64
C LEU A 59 -17.15 -4.59 -6.63
N LEU A 60 -18.03 -4.42 -5.66
CA LEU A 60 -19.29 -5.17 -5.59
C LEU A 60 -20.14 -4.90 -6.84
N ARG A 61 -20.20 -3.64 -7.28
CA ARG A 61 -20.87 -3.24 -8.52
C ARG A 61 -20.23 -3.90 -9.73
N GLU A 62 -18.90 -3.87 -9.81
CA GLU A 62 -18.14 -4.49 -10.90
C GLU A 62 -18.44 -5.98 -11.04
N VAL A 63 -18.38 -6.72 -9.93
CA VAL A 63 -18.66 -8.17 -9.88
C VAL A 63 -20.09 -8.50 -10.29
N LYS A 64 -21.03 -7.57 -10.10
CA LYS A 64 -22.47 -7.77 -10.37
C LYS A 64 -22.94 -7.08 -11.64
N SER A 65 -22.05 -6.43 -12.38
CA SER A 65 -22.34 -5.75 -13.63
C SER A 65 -22.76 -6.70 -14.75
N SER A 66 -22.32 -7.97 -14.71
CA SER A 66 -22.75 -9.02 -15.64
C SER A 66 -24.25 -9.28 -15.58
N ASP A 67 -24.82 -9.16 -14.37
CA ASP A 67 -26.21 -9.50 -14.07
C ASP A 67 -27.13 -8.27 -14.25
N CYS A 68 -26.56 -7.06 -14.19
CA CYS A 68 -27.30 -5.80 -14.24
C CYS A 68 -26.42 -4.65 -14.77
N GLN A 69 -26.75 -4.13 -15.95
CA GLN A 69 -26.01 -3.02 -16.57
C GLN A 69 -26.03 -1.73 -15.73
N PHE A 70 -27.06 -1.51 -14.90
CA PHE A 70 -27.11 -0.35 -13.99
C PHE A 70 -26.03 -0.39 -12.91
N LEU A 71 -25.39 -1.54 -12.68
CA LEU A 71 -24.28 -1.70 -11.76
C LEU A 71 -22.92 -1.52 -12.44
N GLN A 72 -22.88 -1.26 -13.76
CA GLN A 72 -21.62 -1.04 -14.45
C GLN A 72 -20.91 0.20 -13.88
N VAL A 73 -19.67 0.01 -13.44
CA VAL A 73 -18.83 1.12 -12.98
C VAL A 73 -18.18 1.77 -14.18
N SER A 74 -18.30 3.09 -14.28
CA SER A 74 -17.70 3.83 -15.38
C SER A 74 -16.20 4.07 -15.15
N CYS A 75 -15.46 4.21 -16.25
CA CYS A 75 -14.06 4.65 -16.24
C CYS A 75 -13.87 5.96 -15.43
N MET A 76 -14.81 6.90 -15.55
CA MET A 76 -14.77 8.18 -14.84
C MET A 76 -14.96 8.04 -13.33
N GLU A 77 -15.81 7.12 -12.87
CA GLU A 77 -15.96 6.84 -11.45
C GLU A 77 -14.67 6.29 -10.83
N TRP A 78 -14.02 5.33 -11.51
CA TRP A 78 -12.73 4.79 -11.08
C TRP A 78 -11.63 5.87 -11.07
N LEU A 79 -11.61 6.72 -12.09
CA LEU A 79 -10.65 7.83 -12.20
C LEU A 79 -10.83 8.85 -11.06
N ASN A 80 -12.04 9.32 -10.82
CA ASN A 80 -12.33 10.27 -9.74
C ASN A 80 -12.00 9.67 -8.36
N PHE A 81 -12.21 8.36 -8.19
CA PHE A 81 -11.84 7.66 -6.97
C PHE A 81 -10.32 7.55 -6.79
N ALA A 82 -9.58 7.24 -7.87
CA ALA A 82 -8.12 7.19 -7.84
C ALA A 82 -7.48 8.54 -7.45
N GLU A 83 -8.03 9.65 -7.94
CA GLU A 83 -7.56 11.00 -7.56
C GLU A 83 -7.73 11.25 -6.07
N ARG A 84 -8.90 10.92 -5.51
CA ARG A 84 -9.13 11.02 -4.06
C ARG A 84 -8.18 10.15 -3.25
N LEU A 85 -7.85 8.94 -3.72
CA LEU A 85 -6.88 8.07 -3.05
C LEU A 85 -5.48 8.68 -3.05
N LEU A 86 -5.05 9.29 -4.16
CA LEU A 86 -3.76 9.97 -4.26
C LEU A 86 -3.67 11.16 -3.31
N ASP A 87 -4.70 12.00 -3.26
CA ASP A 87 -4.77 13.16 -2.37
C ASP A 87 -4.65 12.77 -0.90
N ASN A 88 -5.07 11.55 -0.55
CA ASN A 88 -5.01 11.00 0.80
C ASN A 88 -3.84 10.03 1.04
N GLY A 89 -2.92 9.89 0.07
CA GLY A 89 -1.70 9.08 0.22
C GLY A 89 -1.86 7.57 0.08
N PHE A 90 -3.01 7.07 -0.36
CA PHE A 90 -3.29 5.64 -0.55
C PHE A 90 -2.81 5.14 -1.92
N TYR A 91 -1.51 5.28 -2.18
CA TYR A 91 -0.91 5.05 -3.50
C TYR A 91 -1.11 3.64 -4.09
N PRO A 92 -0.96 2.53 -3.33
CA PRO A 92 -1.17 1.19 -3.89
C PRO A 92 -2.61 0.97 -4.37
N ILE A 93 -3.59 1.46 -3.61
CA ILE A 93 -5.01 1.35 -3.96
C ILE A 93 -5.34 2.28 -5.13
N ALA A 94 -4.74 3.49 -5.15
CA ALA A 94 -4.91 4.43 -6.26
C ALA A 94 -4.45 3.82 -7.59
N ARG A 95 -3.30 3.12 -7.56
CA ARG A 95 -2.81 2.37 -8.72
C ARG A 95 -3.84 1.34 -9.18
N GLN A 96 -4.40 0.54 -8.27
CA GLN A 96 -5.41 -0.47 -8.60
C GLN A 96 -6.67 0.16 -9.19
N ALA A 97 -7.14 1.28 -8.64
CA ALA A 97 -8.28 2.03 -9.19
C ALA A 97 -8.00 2.54 -10.61
N CYS A 98 -6.78 2.99 -10.91
CA CYS A 98 -6.39 3.34 -12.27
C CYS A 98 -6.35 2.11 -13.20
N GLU A 99 -5.90 0.96 -12.73
CA GLU A 99 -5.93 -0.29 -13.52
C GLU A 99 -7.38 -0.69 -13.86
N ASN A 100 -8.29 -0.62 -12.89
CA ASN A 100 -9.72 -0.83 -13.13
C ASN A 100 -10.28 0.18 -14.15
N ALA A 101 -9.95 1.48 -14.02
CA ALA A 101 -10.39 2.50 -14.97
C ALA A 101 -9.97 2.17 -16.42
N LEU A 102 -8.74 1.66 -16.62
CA LEU A 102 -8.23 1.30 -17.94
C LEU A 102 -9.02 0.15 -18.58
N LEU A 103 -9.58 -0.78 -17.80
CA LEU A 103 -10.41 -1.89 -18.32
C LEU A 103 -11.70 -1.39 -18.98
N HIS A 104 -12.23 -0.26 -18.53
CA HIS A 104 -13.50 0.31 -19.01
C HIS A 104 -13.32 1.32 -20.15
N ILE A 105 -12.09 1.55 -20.61
CA ILE A 105 -11.87 2.37 -21.81
C ILE A 105 -12.27 1.53 -23.02
N LYS A 106 -13.35 1.94 -23.71
CA LYS A 106 -13.74 1.33 -24.98
C LYS A 106 -12.59 1.47 -25.99
N LYS A 107 -12.28 0.38 -26.70
CA LYS A 107 -11.22 0.34 -27.72
C LYS A 107 -11.45 1.26 -28.93
N ASP A 108 -12.67 1.76 -29.10
CA ASP A 108 -13.12 2.41 -30.34
C ASP A 108 -13.21 3.95 -30.28
N ASP A 109 -13.21 4.53 -29.07
CA ASP A 109 -13.25 6.00 -28.94
C ASP A 109 -11.82 6.54 -28.96
N GLY A 110 -11.37 6.87 -30.17
CA GLY A 110 -10.03 7.29 -30.54
C GLY A 110 -9.30 8.07 -29.45
N GLU A 111 -8.21 7.48 -28.96
CA GLU A 111 -7.14 8.08 -28.15
C GLU A 111 -7.58 9.23 -27.21
N PHE A 112 -8.73 9.07 -26.55
CA PHE A 112 -9.35 10.17 -25.81
C PHE A 112 -8.47 10.49 -24.59
N SER A 113 -8.29 11.79 -24.33
CA SER A 113 -7.52 12.41 -23.23
C SER A 113 -7.56 11.65 -21.88
N GLY A 114 -8.66 10.96 -21.58
CA GLY A 114 -8.83 10.08 -20.43
C GLY A 114 -7.76 9.00 -20.28
N ASN A 115 -7.38 8.28 -21.34
CA ASN A 115 -6.36 7.21 -21.26
C ASN A 115 -4.99 7.77 -20.85
N LYS A 116 -4.59 8.90 -21.44
CA LYS A 116 -3.35 9.62 -21.09
C LYS A 116 -3.38 10.15 -19.66
N ARG A 117 -4.54 10.59 -19.16
CA ARG A 117 -4.71 11.02 -17.77
C ARG A 117 -4.60 9.85 -16.79
N ILE A 118 -5.29 8.75 -17.05
CA ILE A 118 -5.29 7.56 -16.19
C ILE A 118 -3.89 6.96 -16.09
N LYS A 119 -3.17 6.84 -17.22
CA LYS A 119 -1.77 6.38 -17.22
C LYS A 119 -0.87 7.29 -16.38
N ARG A 120 -0.99 8.61 -16.55
CA ARG A 120 -0.22 9.59 -15.75
C ARG A 120 -0.48 9.45 -14.24
N LEU A 121 -1.74 9.31 -13.83
CA LEU A 121 -2.10 9.12 -12.42
C LEU A 121 -1.60 7.80 -11.87
N ARG A 122 -1.70 6.72 -12.64
CA ARG A 122 -1.16 5.41 -12.26
C ARG A 122 0.36 5.48 -12.09
N ASP A 123 1.07 6.10 -13.02
CA ASP A 123 2.52 6.22 -12.96
C ASP A 123 2.94 7.08 -11.75
N HIS A 124 2.20 8.16 -11.47
CA HIS A 124 2.37 8.94 -10.25
C HIS A 124 2.17 8.08 -8.99
N ALA A 125 1.09 7.29 -8.92
CA ALA A 125 0.84 6.37 -7.81
C ALA A 125 2.00 5.37 -7.61
N VAL A 126 2.54 4.82 -8.69
CA VAL A 126 3.70 3.90 -8.65
C VAL A 126 4.94 4.60 -8.10
N ILE A 127 5.24 5.81 -8.57
CA ILE A 127 6.40 6.58 -8.11
C ILE A 127 6.26 6.92 -6.61
N CYS A 128 5.08 7.39 -6.18
CA CYS A 128 4.82 7.71 -4.79
C CYS A 128 4.92 6.48 -3.88
N ALA A 129 4.35 5.34 -4.30
CA ALA A 129 4.48 4.09 -3.57
C ALA A 129 5.94 3.62 -3.46
N ALA A 130 6.74 3.78 -4.52
CA ALA A 130 8.15 3.40 -4.54
C ALA A 130 9.02 4.30 -3.65
N SER A 131 8.72 5.60 -3.61
CA SER A 131 9.45 6.60 -2.79
C SER A 131 9.38 6.30 -1.29
N GLY A 132 8.24 5.79 -0.81
CA GLY A 132 8.06 5.37 0.58
C GLY A 132 8.56 3.97 0.92
N SER A 133 9.15 3.25 -0.04
CA SER A 133 9.59 1.86 0.19
C SER A 133 10.77 1.80 1.16
N VAL A 134 10.87 0.71 1.94
CA VAL A 134 12.00 0.46 2.84
C VAL A 134 13.34 0.54 2.10
N GLN A 135 13.39 0.07 0.86
CA GLN A 135 14.57 0.15 0.02
C GLN A 135 14.91 1.60 -0.36
N ALA A 136 13.92 2.39 -0.79
CA ALA A 136 14.12 3.80 -1.09
C ALA A 136 14.57 4.58 0.15
N LEU A 137 13.89 4.41 1.29
CA LEU A 137 14.25 5.03 2.56
C LEU A 137 15.64 4.61 3.06
N ALA A 138 16.02 3.33 2.91
CA ALA A 138 17.35 2.85 3.27
C ALA A 138 18.43 3.46 2.36
N THR A 139 18.18 3.58 1.05
CA THR A 139 19.12 4.23 0.14
C THR A 139 19.28 5.72 0.46
N GLU A 140 18.20 6.42 0.79
CA GLU A 140 18.24 7.82 1.18
C GLU A 140 18.99 8.01 2.50
N TYR A 141 18.71 7.16 3.50
CA TYR A 141 19.43 7.15 4.77
C TYR A 141 20.95 6.91 4.58
N LEU A 142 21.32 5.95 3.73
CA LEU A 142 22.72 5.68 3.40
C LEU A 142 23.37 6.87 2.69
N LYS A 143 22.68 7.54 1.76
CA LYS A 143 23.15 8.77 1.12
C LYS A 143 23.39 9.87 2.14
N ARG A 144 22.43 10.13 3.04
CA ARG A 144 22.58 11.12 4.13
C ARG A 144 23.78 10.78 5.01
N LYS A 145 23.95 9.52 5.43
CA LYS A 145 25.13 9.10 6.20
C LYS A 145 26.45 9.26 5.45
N THR A 146 26.44 9.15 4.13
CA THR A 146 27.65 9.33 3.31
C THR A 146 28.02 10.80 3.25
N ILE A 147 27.03 11.69 3.07
CA ILE A 147 27.21 13.16 3.07
C ILE A 147 27.65 13.67 4.45
N GLU A 148 27.08 13.13 5.52
CA GLU A 148 27.46 13.46 6.90
C GLU A 148 28.91 13.05 7.19
N LYS A 149 29.33 11.86 6.75
CA LYS A 149 30.73 11.43 6.84
C LYS A 149 31.68 12.29 5.99
N SER A 150 31.27 12.74 4.81
CA SER A 150 32.11 13.62 3.98
C SER A 150 32.27 15.01 4.62
N ASN A 151 31.24 15.53 5.28
CA ASN A 151 31.29 16.82 5.98
C ASN A 151 32.18 16.78 7.23
N ILE A 152 32.22 15.65 7.93
CA ILE A 152 33.16 15.40 9.06
C ILE A 152 34.61 15.26 8.55
N SER A 153 34.84 14.96 7.27
CA SER A 153 36.17 14.68 6.71
C SER A 153 36.89 15.88 6.09
N SER A 154 36.38 17.11 6.26
CA SER A 154 37.18 18.32 5.97
C SER A 154 38.07 18.70 7.17
N PRO A 155 39.31 19.19 6.95
CA PRO A 155 40.44 18.70 7.71
C PRO A 155 40.74 19.54 8.94
N ILE A 156 40.34 19.09 10.14
CA ILE A 156 41.02 19.47 11.38
C ILE A 156 41.19 18.25 12.29
N SER A 157 42.45 18.07 12.69
CA SER A 157 42.98 17.20 13.75
C SER A 157 43.18 15.73 13.40
N LYS A 158 44.45 15.33 13.42
CA LYS A 158 44.93 13.94 13.45
C LYS A 158 44.42 13.28 14.73
N GLU A 159 43.18 12.83 14.74
CA GLU A 159 42.65 12.04 15.84
C GLU A 159 43.30 10.66 15.76
N ALA A 160 44.14 10.35 16.75
CA ALA A 160 44.82 9.07 16.86
C ALA A 160 43.80 7.95 16.67
N GLN A 161 43.96 7.17 15.61
CA GLN A 161 43.10 6.02 15.32
C GLN A 161 43.03 5.15 16.59
N CYS A 162 41.91 5.22 17.30
CA CYS A 162 41.71 4.47 18.52
C CYS A 162 41.64 2.98 18.14
N MET A 163 42.78 2.29 18.30
CA MET A 163 42.97 0.87 17.99
C MET A 163 41.89 -0.03 18.62
N ALA A 164 41.34 0.37 19.76
CA ALA A 164 40.24 -0.35 20.41
C ALA A 164 38.95 -0.36 19.55
N SER A 165 38.65 0.75 18.86
CA SER A 165 37.46 0.87 18.01
C SER A 165 37.58 0.04 16.73
N SER A 166 38.77 -0.01 16.13
CA SER A 166 39.03 -0.86 14.96
C SER A 166 38.98 -2.35 15.33
N LEU A 167 39.55 -2.75 16.46
CA LEU A 167 39.49 -4.13 16.97
C LEU A 167 38.06 -4.57 17.31
N PHE A 168 37.25 -3.71 17.95
CA PHE A 168 35.85 -4.00 18.25
C PHE A 168 35.02 -4.21 16.98
N ARG A 169 35.16 -3.30 16.00
CA ARG A 169 34.48 -3.41 14.69
C ARG A 169 34.93 -4.66 13.92
N ASN A 170 36.21 -5.00 13.96
CA ASN A 170 36.74 -6.21 13.35
C ASN A 170 36.23 -7.48 14.05
N GLY A 171 36.04 -7.45 15.37
CA GLY A 171 35.43 -8.52 16.15
C GLY A 171 33.99 -8.80 15.70
N ILE A 172 33.17 -7.75 15.57
CA ILE A 172 31.79 -7.85 15.07
C ILE A 172 31.77 -8.42 13.65
N LYS A 173 32.61 -7.90 12.74
CA LYS A 173 32.70 -8.42 11.36
C LYS A 173 33.06 -9.90 11.32
N LYS A 174 34.07 -10.33 12.07
CA LYS A 174 34.47 -11.75 12.14
C LYS A 174 33.35 -12.64 12.67
N ARG A 175 32.62 -12.19 13.70
CA ARG A 175 31.47 -12.93 14.25
C ARG A 175 30.35 -13.08 13.23
N ASN A 176 30.00 -12.00 12.52
CA ASN A 176 28.94 -12.02 11.51
C ASN A 176 29.30 -12.92 10.32
N VAL A 177 30.55 -12.91 9.87
CA VAL A 177 31.02 -13.82 8.81
C VAL A 177 30.92 -15.28 9.25
N ARG A 178 31.29 -15.59 10.50
CA ARG A 178 31.18 -16.95 11.04
C ARG A 178 29.73 -17.42 11.08
N GLN A 179 28.81 -16.58 11.57
CA GLN A 179 27.37 -16.89 11.59
C GLN A 179 26.77 -17.04 10.18
N LEU A 180 27.24 -16.24 9.21
CA LEU A 180 26.82 -16.36 7.81
C LEU A 180 27.27 -17.69 7.20
N LEU A 181 28.52 -18.08 7.43
CA LEU A 181 29.04 -19.36 6.94
C LEU A 181 28.36 -20.56 7.62
N GLU A 182 28.06 -20.45 8.92
CA GLU A 182 27.30 -21.47 9.65
C GLU A 182 25.88 -21.61 9.08
N SER A 183 25.15 -20.50 8.91
CA SER A 183 23.79 -20.53 8.33
C SER A 183 23.74 -20.99 6.87
N GLN A 184 24.81 -20.77 6.10
CA GLN A 184 24.96 -21.33 4.75
C GLN A 184 25.29 -22.82 4.78
N ARG A 185 26.04 -23.31 5.78
CA ARG A 185 26.27 -24.75 6.00
C ARG A 185 25.02 -25.49 6.47
N THR A 186 24.13 -24.84 7.23
CA THR A 186 22.84 -25.44 7.63
C THR A 186 21.80 -25.47 6.52
N ARG A 187 22.05 -24.85 5.36
CA ARG A 187 21.27 -25.08 4.13
C ARG A 187 21.82 -26.29 3.38
N VAL A 188 21.70 -27.48 3.97
CA VAL A 188 21.69 -28.71 3.19
C VAL A 188 20.25 -28.90 2.67
N PRO A 189 20.02 -29.14 1.38
CA PRO A 189 18.70 -29.54 0.91
C PRO A 189 18.41 -30.93 1.49
N GLU A 190 17.45 -31.03 2.41
CA GLU A 190 16.76 -32.30 2.64
C GLU A 190 15.94 -32.62 1.39
N ILE A 191 16.58 -33.23 0.39
CA ILE A 191 15.86 -33.91 -0.69
C ILE A 191 16.51 -35.30 -0.84
N PHE A 192 15.65 -36.30 -0.73
CA PHE A 192 15.85 -37.76 -0.88
C PHE A 192 16.43 -38.54 0.30
N LYS A 193 15.53 -39.01 1.18
CA LYS A 193 15.45 -40.42 1.60
C LYS A 193 14.00 -40.85 1.83
N PHE A 194 13.29 -41.12 0.74
CA PHE A 194 12.19 -42.09 0.73
C PHE A 194 12.46 -43.06 -0.41
N THR A 195 12.94 -44.26 -0.07
CA THR A 195 12.69 -45.49 -0.84
C THR A 195 12.88 -46.66 0.12
N ALA A 196 11.77 -47.35 0.38
CA ALA A 196 11.73 -48.70 0.96
C ALA A 196 12.28 -49.71 -0.07
N PRO A 197 12.64 -50.94 0.35
CA PRO A 197 11.62 -51.97 0.65
C PRO A 197 11.53 -52.35 2.13
#